data_AF-A0A3D3J1T5-F1
#
_entry.id   AF-A0A3D3J1T5-F1
#
_cell.length_a   1.000
_cell.length_b   1.000
_cell.length_c   1.000
_cell.angle_alpha   90.00
_cell.angle_beta   90.00
_cell.angle_gamma   90.00
#
_symmetry.space_group_name_H-M   'P 1'
#
loop_
_entity.id
_entity.type
_entity.pdbx_description
1 polymer ?
#
loop_
_entity_poly.entity_id
_entity_poly.type
_entity_poly.pdbx_seq_one_letter_code
_entity_poly.pdbx_strand_id
1 'polypeptide(L)'
;MKCQDMERYIPLFIEDRLTGIRLKEFIEHIENCDSCFDEMETNYLLKEALNRLVVEGSYDLHGDLKRKIRNTKKCLEVHEIITMLRRVLMICAGIGLLFELVFVYAFYL
;
A
#
# COMPACT_ATOMS: atom_id res chain seq x y z
N MET A 1 19.78 -17.26 -17.04
CA MET A 1 19.49 -16.80 -15.65
C MET A 1 18.50 -17.73 -14.95
N LYS A 2 18.10 -17.45 -13.69
CA LYS A 2 16.98 -18.13 -13.01
C LYS A 2 15.71 -17.28 -13.06
N CYS A 3 14.54 -17.92 -13.11
CA CYS A 3 13.23 -17.24 -13.13
C CYS A 3 13.02 -16.31 -11.92
N GLN A 4 13.58 -16.63 -10.75
CA GLN A 4 13.47 -15.79 -9.54
C GLN A 4 14.13 -14.41 -9.69
N ASP A 5 15.07 -14.27 -10.62
CA ASP A 5 15.77 -13.01 -10.86
C ASP A 5 15.08 -12.18 -11.97
N MET A 6 14.13 -12.76 -12.72
CA MET A 6 13.43 -12.11 -13.85
C MET A 6 12.66 -10.86 -13.40
N GLU A 7 11.94 -10.94 -12.29
CA GLU A 7 11.14 -9.84 -11.73
C GLU A 7 11.96 -8.54 -11.60
N ARG A 8 13.27 -8.66 -11.31
CA ARG A 8 14.17 -7.50 -11.14
C ARG A 8 14.69 -6.95 -12.46
N TYR A 9 14.79 -7.80 -13.49
CA TYR A 9 15.31 -7.43 -14.80
C TYR A 9 14.24 -6.92 -15.76
N ILE A 10 12.98 -7.34 -15.61
CA ILE A 10 11.86 -6.89 -16.45
C ILE A 10 11.76 -5.34 -16.49
N PRO A 11 11.74 -4.61 -15.35
CA PRO A 11 11.68 -3.15 -15.40
C PRO A 11 12.91 -2.53 -16.04
N LEU A 12 14.10 -3.11 -15.80
CA LEU A 12 15.36 -2.63 -16.38
C LEU A 12 15.40 -2.81 -17.89
N PHE A 13 14.81 -3.89 -18.41
CA PHE A 13 14.68 -4.13 -19.84
C PHE A 13 13.68 -3.16 -20.47
N ILE A 14 12.48 -3.01 -19.89
CA ILE A 14 11.42 -2.10 -20.38
C ILE A 14 11.88 -0.64 -20.41
N GLU A 15 12.80 -0.25 -19.52
CA GLU A 15 13.36 1.10 -19.43
C GLU A 15 14.69 1.26 -20.19
N ASP A 16 15.09 0.28 -21.01
CA ASP A 16 16.33 0.28 -21.80
C ASP A 16 17.62 0.44 -20.95
N ARG A 17 17.59 0.00 -19.70
CA ARG A 17 18.71 0.09 -18.73
C ARG A 17 19.49 -1.22 -18.57
N LEU A 18 19.00 -2.32 -19.13
CA LEU A 18 19.67 -3.62 -19.11
C LEU A 18 20.65 -3.75 -20.28
N THR A 19 21.93 -3.99 -20.01
CA THR A 19 22.97 -4.03 -21.05
C THR A 19 23.96 -5.18 -20.87
N GLY A 20 24.77 -5.41 -21.93
CA GLY A 20 25.88 -6.36 -21.91
C GLY A 20 25.44 -7.82 -21.76
N ILE A 21 26.23 -8.59 -21.01
CA ILE A 21 26.04 -10.03 -20.81
C ILE A 21 24.67 -10.33 -20.19
N ARG A 22 24.21 -9.48 -19.26
CA ARG A 22 22.93 -9.67 -18.57
C ARG A 22 21.74 -9.53 -19.50
N LEU A 23 21.80 -8.61 -20.47
CA LEU A 23 20.77 -8.49 -21.50
C LEU A 23 20.70 -9.75 -22.35
N LYS A 24 21.86 -10.29 -22.74
CA LYS A 24 21.92 -11.52 -23.55
C LYS A 24 21.32 -12.73 -22.80
N GLU A 25 21.74 -12.94 -21.56
CA GLU A 25 21.17 -13.98 -20.70
C GLU A 25 19.68 -13.78 -20.44
N PHE A 26 19.20 -12.53 -20.54
CA PHE A 26 17.80 -12.16 -20.42
C PHE A 26 16.95 -12.55 -21.60
N ILE A 27 17.37 -12.15 -22.79
CA ILE A 27 16.70 -12.56 -24.02
C ILE A 27 16.68 -14.08 -24.16
N GLU A 28 17.82 -14.75 -23.92
CA GLU A 28 17.89 -16.21 -24.01
C GLU A 28 16.95 -16.92 -23.02
N HIS A 29 16.69 -16.32 -21.85
CA HIS A 29 15.78 -16.91 -20.88
C HIS A 29 14.31 -16.74 -21.26
N ILE A 30 13.89 -15.54 -21.66
CA ILE A 30 12.48 -15.29 -22.05
C ILE A 30 12.08 -16.03 -23.32
N GLU A 31 13.02 -16.27 -24.24
CA GLU A 31 12.77 -17.05 -25.45
C GLU A 31 12.55 -18.55 -25.16
N ASN A 32 13.09 -19.04 -24.05
CA ASN A 32 13.02 -20.46 -23.67
C ASN A 32 12.08 -20.72 -22.48
N CYS A 33 11.37 -19.70 -21.98
CA CYS A 33 10.52 -19.82 -20.80
C CYS A 33 9.23 -19.01 -20.94
N ASP A 34 8.16 -19.69 -21.34
CA ASP A 34 6.83 -19.08 -21.56
C ASP A 34 6.31 -18.32 -20.32
N SER A 35 6.48 -18.88 -19.13
CA SER A 35 6.03 -18.23 -17.88
C SER A 35 6.69 -16.86 -17.66
N CYS A 36 7.99 -16.75 -17.93
CA CYS A 36 8.73 -15.50 -17.81
C CYS A 36 8.42 -14.52 -18.96
N PHE A 37 8.06 -15.05 -20.13
CA PHE A 37 7.60 -14.24 -21.26
C PHE A 37 6.21 -13.63 -20.97
N ASP A 38 5.26 -14.41 -20.46
CA ASP A 38 3.91 -13.96 -20.10
C ASP A 38 3.95 -12.82 -19.06
N GLU A 39 4.85 -12.95 -18.08
CA GLU A 39 5.09 -11.92 -17.07
C GLU A 39 5.68 -10.64 -17.70
N MET A 40 6.67 -10.79 -18.58
CA MET A 40 7.27 -9.66 -19.31
C MET A 40 6.23 -8.95 -20.19
N GLU A 41 5.42 -9.69 -20.93
CA GLU A 41 4.36 -9.17 -21.79
C GLU A 41 3.36 -8.36 -20.97
N THR A 42 2.89 -8.92 -19.85
CA THR A 42 1.96 -8.22 -18.94
C THR A 42 2.55 -6.89 -18.44
N ASN A 43 3.82 -6.89 -18.03
CA ASN A 43 4.50 -5.69 -17.57
C ASN A 43 4.68 -4.64 -18.68
N TYR A 44 5.01 -5.08 -19.90
CA TYR A 44 5.15 -4.21 -21.07
C TYR A 44 3.81 -3.56 -21.44
N LEU A 45 2.74 -4.34 -21.50
CA LEU A 45 1.38 -3.84 -21.77
C LEU A 45 0.94 -2.82 -20.72
N LEU A 46 1.22 -3.08 -19.44
CA LEU A 46 0.92 -2.15 -18.37
C LEU A 46 1.66 -0.81 -18.56
N LYS A 47 2.96 -0.86 -18.88
CA LYS A 47 3.78 0.34 -19.12
C LYS A 47 3.24 1.16 -20.29
N GLU A 48 2.94 0.51 -21.40
CA GLU A 48 2.45 1.17 -22.62
C GLU A 48 1.06 1.76 -22.41
N ALA A 49 0.16 1.02 -21.74
CA ALA A 49 -1.17 1.53 -21.38
C ALA A 49 -1.07 2.79 -20.52
N LEU A 50 -0.20 2.80 -19.50
CA LEU A 50 0.03 3.97 -18.66
C LEU A 50 0.63 5.14 -19.46
N ASN A 51 1.59 4.87 -20.34
CA ASN A 51 2.21 5.90 -21.16
C ASN A 51 1.19 6.58 -22.08
N ARG A 52 0.32 5.80 -22.72
CA ARG A 52 -0.76 6.31 -23.58
C ARG A 52 -1.77 7.16 -22.79
N LEU A 53 -2.19 6.70 -21.61
CA LEU A 53 -3.11 7.45 -20.74
C LEU A 53 -2.53 8.79 -20.29
N VAL A 54 -1.21 8.87 -20.06
CA VAL A 54 -0.53 10.10 -19.65
C VAL A 54 -0.39 11.07 -20.84
N VAL A 55 -0.05 10.56 -22.02
CA VAL A 55 0.18 11.37 -23.24
C VAL A 55 -1.12 11.94 -23.80
N GLU A 56 -2.23 11.20 -23.76
CA GLU A 56 -3.52 11.65 -24.30
C GLU A 56 -4.28 12.62 -23.39
N GLY A 57 -3.78 12.88 -22.18
CA GLY A 57 -4.19 14.02 -21.37
C GLY A 57 -4.67 13.67 -19.96
N SER A 58 -3.87 14.11 -18.99
CA SER A 58 -4.25 14.48 -17.61
C SER A 58 -4.54 13.39 -16.58
N TYR A 59 -4.46 12.10 -16.90
CA TYR A 59 -4.70 11.07 -15.89
C TYR A 59 -3.49 10.87 -14.95
N ASP A 60 -3.41 11.66 -13.88
CA ASP A 60 -2.39 11.53 -12.82
C ASP A 60 -2.71 10.36 -11.87
N LEU A 61 -2.53 9.14 -12.37
CA LEU A 61 -2.72 7.91 -11.58
C LEU A 61 -1.84 7.90 -10.32
N HIS A 62 -0.64 8.48 -10.39
CA HIS A 62 0.28 8.55 -9.26
C HIS A 62 -0.27 9.46 -8.14
N GLY A 63 -0.78 10.63 -8.52
CA GLY A 63 -1.44 11.57 -7.60
C GLY A 63 -2.67 10.97 -6.93
N ASP A 64 -3.50 10.24 -7.68
CA ASP A 64 -4.71 9.63 -7.14
C ASP A 64 -4.42 8.48 -6.19
N LEU A 65 -3.43 7.63 -6.48
CA LEU A 65 -2.97 6.62 -5.54
C LEU A 65 -2.47 7.26 -4.25
N LYS A 66 -1.65 8.32 -4.35
CA LYS A 66 -1.13 9.05 -3.20
C LYS A 66 -2.24 9.72 -2.39
N ARG A 67 -3.29 10.23 -3.05
CA ARG A 67 -4.48 10.79 -2.41
C ARG A 67 -5.25 9.73 -1.65
N LYS A 68 -5.46 8.56 -2.26
CA LYS A 68 -6.14 7.42 -1.64
C LYS A 68 -5.41 6.95 -0.38
N ILE A 69 -4.10 6.73 -0.45
CA ILE A 69 -3.28 6.34 0.71
C ILE A 69 -3.39 7.38 1.84
N ARG A 70 -3.29 8.67 1.50
CA ARG A 70 -3.38 9.76 2.48
C ARG A 70 -4.75 9.81 3.15
N ASN A 71 -5.82 9.64 2.39
CA ASN A 71 -7.19 9.63 2.91
C ASN A 71 -7.42 8.43 3.83
N THR A 72 -6.93 7.25 3.45
CA THR A 72 -7.00 6.05 4.31
C THR A 72 -6.22 6.27 5.60
N LYS A 73 -5.01 6.84 5.55
CA LYS A 73 -4.22 7.14 6.75
C LYS A 73 -4.96 8.10 7.68
N LYS A 74 -5.55 9.17 7.15
CA LYS A 74 -6.37 10.11 7.94
C LYS A 74 -7.57 9.42 8.59
N CYS A 75 -8.24 8.52 7.86
CA CYS A 75 -9.37 7.76 8.39
C CYS A 75 -8.93 6.86 9.57
N LEU A 76 -7.77 6.21 9.46
CA LEU A 76 -7.19 5.40 10.53
C LEU A 76 -6.85 6.25 11.76
N GLU A 77 -6.19 7.40 11.59
CA GLU A 77 -5.87 8.31 12.70
C GLU A 77 -7.13 8.79 13.43
N VAL A 78 -8.18 9.17 12.68
CA VAL A 78 -9.47 9.57 13.27
C VAL A 78 -10.13 8.41 14.01
N HIS A 79 -10.10 7.20 13.45
CA HIS A 79 -10.67 6.02 14.08
C HIS A 79 -9.97 5.69 15.41
N GLU A 80 -8.64 5.79 15.46
CA GLU A 80 -7.86 5.60 16.69
C GLU A 80 -8.19 6.66 17.75
N ILE A 81 -8.27 7.94 17.36
CA ILE A 81 -8.63 9.03 18.28
C ILE A 81 -10.03 8.83 18.86
N ILE A 82 -11.01 8.51 18.01
CA ILE A 82 -12.40 8.25 18.46
C ILE A 82 -12.44 7.05 19.41
N THR A 83 -11.71 5.98 19.09
CA THR A 83 -11.64 4.78 19.94
C THR A 83 -11.03 5.11 21.30
N MET A 84 -9.95 5.90 21.33
CA MET A 84 -9.32 6.35 22.57
C MET A 84 -10.26 7.24 23.40
N LEU A 85 -10.90 8.23 22.78
CA LEU A 85 -11.85 9.12 23.44
C LEU A 85 -13.00 8.33 24.09
N ARG A 86 -13.57 7.37 23.36
CA ARG A 86 -14.63 6.49 23.87
C ARG A 86 -14.17 5.70 25.10
N ARG A 87 -12.94 5.15 25.07
CA ARG A 87 -12.37 4.41 26.21
C ARG A 87 -12.20 5.32 27.44
N VAL A 88 -11.70 6.54 27.26
CA VAL A 88 -11.52 7.50 28.35
C VAL A 88 -12.86 7.87 28.98
N LEU A 89 -13.88 8.15 28.17
CA LEU A 89 -15.22 8.48 28.66
C LEU A 89 -15.81 7.36 29.52
N MET A 90 -15.67 6.10 29.08
CA MET A 90 -16.13 4.93 29.84
C MET A 90 -15.43 4.80 31.19
N ILE A 91 -14.12 5.06 31.25
CA ILE A 91 -13.34 5.01 32.49
C ILE A 91 -13.78 6.11 33.45
N CYS A 92 -13.94 7.35 32.97
CA CYS A 92 -14.40 8.48 33.79
C CYS A 92 -15.80 8.23 34.39
N ALA A 93 -16.73 7.71 33.59
CA ALA A 93 -18.07 7.36 34.08
C ALA A 93 -18.02 6.29 35.18
N GLY A 94 -17.17 5.28 35.02
CA GLY A 94 -16.96 4.24 36.05
C GLY A 94 -16.40 4.81 37.36
N ILE A 95 -15.43 5.72 37.29
CA ILE A 95 -14.87 6.39 38.47
C ILE A 95 -15.93 7.25 39.18
N GLY A 96 -16.75 7.98 38.42
CA GLY A 96 -17.83 8.80 38.98
C GLY A 96 -18.83 7.97 39.80
N LEU A 97 -19.29 6.84 39.25
CA LEU A 97 -20.20 5.93 39.96
C LEU A 97 -19.57 5.35 41.23
N LEU A 98 -18.28 4.98 41.19
CA LEU A 98 -17.58 4.51 42.38
C LEU A 98 -17.47 5.59 43.45
N PHE A 99 -17.21 6.84 43.06
CA PHE A 99 -17.13 7.95 43.99
C PHE A 99 -18.47 8.22 44.68
N GLU A 100 -19.58 8.20 43.94
CA GLU A 100 -20.92 8.33 44.51
C GLU A 100 -21.23 7.21 45.52
N LEU A 101 -20.88 5.96 45.19
CA LEU A 101 -21.08 4.83 46.11
C LEU A 101 -20.28 4.97 47.40
N VAL A 102 -19.02 5.39 47.32
CA VAL A 102 -18.17 5.63 48.50
C VAL A 102 -18.71 6.77 49.35
N PHE A 103 -19.17 7.86 48.72
CA PHE A 103 -19.76 9.00 49.41
C PHE A 103 -21.01 8.60 50.19
N VAL A 104 -21.92 7.84 49.57
CA VAL A 104 -23.13 7.34 50.24
C VAL A 104 -22.75 6.44 51.42
N TYR A 105 -21.80 5.51 51.23
CA TYR A 105 -21.36 4.60 52.28
C TYR A 105 -20.74 5.33 53.47
N ALA A 106 -19.91 6.35 53.23
CA ALA A 106 -19.25 7.11 54.28
C ALA A 106 -20.20 8.01 55.10
N PHE A 107 -21.36 8.38 54.54
CA PHE A 107 -22.32 9.28 55.21
C PHE A 107 -23.47 8.53 55.91
N TYR A 108 -23.77 7.30 55.49
CA TYR A 108 -24.83 6.47 56.07
C TYR A 108 -24.34 5.50 57.17
N LEU A 109 -23.03 5.38 57.38
CA LEU A 109 -22.41 4.58 58.45
C LEU A 109 -21.92 5.49 59.59
#